data_AF-A0A4R3JSU3-F1
#
_entry.id   AF-A0A4R3JSU3-F1
#
_cell.length_a   1.000
_cell.length_b   1.000
_cell.length_c   1.000
_cell.angle_alpha   90.00
_cell.angle_beta   90.00
_cell.angle_gamma   90.00
#
_symmetry.space_group_name_H-M   'P 1'
#
loop_
_entity.id
_entity.type
_entity.pdbx_description
1 polymer ?
#
loop_
_entity_poly.entity_id
_entity_poly.type
_entity_poly.pdbx_seq_one_letter_code
_entity_poly.pdbx_strand_id
1 'polypeptide(L)'
;MKDMNGYYDFSGQKFGYPLSLSINGFSQNVFTRQSSLELSYVLCGEYEAVTEQFSTIVHKEELILIAPYEMHLLRKRCGKDDGKILTIHIDFDRMPESMTGEVKGQFYSGVFNSQKNPSVYFPLKRKIGELVKMLMDGQSNLLRLNVLMAELVCFSARENISLEELPLQSEYQENYLKAIKYIDEHFKEPLTLQDVADQLSFSLSYTSKLLKKYMGIPFSKYLSYVRVRASLEALLEGKEQIEQIALECGMPNGKAYTKTFRELYGILPSAYRRQFRQNLKYSKDEEGRVMQLDEEQKSLLSHLVEGNRQMVYEDAKLVIWKEQEKFCCQIKEMWSDVTVAANGKIEVFFEET
;
A
#
# COMPACT_ATOMS: atom_id res chain seq x y z
N MET A 1 14.79 15.56 2.78
CA MET A 1 14.03 14.86 3.85
C MET A 1 14.96 13.89 4.51
N LYS A 2 15.06 13.95 5.84
CA LYS A 2 15.98 13.19 6.69
C LYS A 2 15.23 12.13 7.51
N ASP A 3 14.03 11.75 7.07
CA ASP A 3 13.12 10.86 7.81
C ASP A 3 12.97 9.51 7.10
N MET A 4 14.06 8.74 7.08
CA MET A 4 13.97 7.27 7.06
C MET A 4 13.82 6.72 8.49
N ASN A 5 13.40 7.54 9.47
CA ASN A 5 13.15 7.15 10.88
C ASN A 5 11.92 6.25 11.05
N GLY A 6 11.54 5.53 10.01
CA GLY A 6 10.50 4.51 10.07
C GLY A 6 10.32 3.80 8.76
N TYR A 7 11.39 3.44 8.05
CA TYR A 7 11.28 2.45 6.97
C TYR A 7 11.40 1.06 7.61
N TYR A 8 10.28 0.56 8.14
CA TYR A 8 10.23 -0.76 8.74
C TYR A 8 9.69 -1.71 7.70
N ASP A 9 10.54 -2.12 6.78
CA ASP A 9 10.16 -3.06 5.75
C ASP A 9 10.32 -4.50 6.26
N PHE A 10 9.19 -5.07 6.67
CA PHE A 10 8.96 -6.46 7.07
C PHE A 10 8.74 -7.38 5.86
N SER A 11 9.19 -6.96 4.66
CA SER A 11 8.89 -7.67 3.43
C SER A 11 9.45 -9.08 3.34
N GLY A 12 8.56 -10.03 3.06
CA GLY A 12 8.89 -11.26 2.35
C GLY A 12 9.41 -11.01 0.93
N GLN A 13 9.28 -9.80 0.36
CA GLN A 13 10.02 -9.42 -0.86
C GLN A 13 11.54 -9.56 -0.66
N LYS A 14 12.03 -9.37 0.58
CA LYS A 14 13.40 -9.70 0.99
C LYS A 14 13.69 -11.21 1.13
N PHE A 15 12.79 -12.12 0.80
CA PHE A 15 13.09 -13.56 0.91
C PHE A 15 12.60 -14.38 -0.29
N GLY A 16 12.23 -13.72 -1.39
CA GLY A 16 11.57 -14.39 -2.52
C GLY A 16 10.12 -14.77 -2.24
N TYR A 17 9.52 -14.25 -1.17
CA TYR A 17 8.13 -14.50 -0.78
C TYR A 17 7.22 -13.36 -1.27
N PRO A 18 6.00 -13.65 -1.75
CA PRO A 18 5.11 -12.66 -2.37
C PRO A 18 4.49 -11.64 -1.39
N LEU A 19 4.45 -11.93 -0.09
CA LEU A 19 3.86 -11.02 0.90
C LEU A 19 4.92 -10.12 1.51
N SER A 20 4.65 -8.81 1.56
CA SER A 20 5.39 -7.86 2.38
C SER A 20 4.50 -7.06 3.30
N LEU A 21 5.09 -6.54 4.38
CA LEU A 21 4.43 -5.63 5.30
C LEU A 21 5.42 -4.54 5.67
N SER A 22 4.96 -3.30 5.83
CA SER A 22 5.80 -2.21 6.29
C SER A 22 5.03 -1.19 7.11
N ILE A 23 5.66 -0.58 8.10
CA ILE A 23 5.07 0.53 8.85
C ILE A 23 5.92 1.75 8.58
N ASN A 24 5.31 2.78 8.00
CA ASN A 24 6.03 3.93 7.49
C ASN A 24 5.38 5.25 7.93
N GLY A 25 6.20 6.28 8.11
CA GLY A 25 5.74 7.65 8.33
C GLY A 25 6.23 8.64 7.28
N PHE A 26 6.80 8.15 6.17
CA PHE A 26 7.36 9.00 5.13
C PHE A 26 6.27 9.48 4.17
N SER A 27 6.42 10.72 3.69
CA SER A 27 5.57 11.25 2.61
C SER A 27 6.19 10.90 1.26
N GLN A 28 5.44 10.21 0.39
CA GLN A 28 5.87 10.05 -0.99
C GLN A 28 5.74 11.39 -1.72
N ASN A 29 6.76 11.70 -2.52
CA ASN A 29 6.77 12.89 -3.39
C ASN A 29 6.68 12.53 -4.87
N VAL A 30 6.55 11.24 -5.21
CA VAL A 30 6.66 10.70 -6.57
C VAL A 30 5.69 9.53 -6.72
N PHE A 31 4.93 9.51 -7.82
CA PHE A 31 3.88 8.52 -8.09
C PHE A 31 4.44 7.13 -8.33
N THR A 32 4.13 6.17 -7.47
CA THR A 32 4.50 4.76 -7.53
C THR A 32 3.63 3.96 -8.47
N ARG A 33 4.25 3.01 -9.19
CA ARG A 33 3.58 1.95 -9.95
C ARG A 33 4.27 0.65 -9.62
N GLN A 34 3.51 -0.33 -9.15
CA GLN A 34 4.01 -1.64 -8.74
C GLN A 34 3.04 -2.71 -9.23
N SER A 35 3.54 -3.90 -9.55
CA SER A 35 2.72 -5.06 -9.95
C SER A 35 1.98 -5.71 -8.78
N SER A 36 2.30 -5.31 -7.54
CA SER A 36 1.66 -5.83 -6.34
C SER A 36 0.31 -5.18 -6.03
N LEU A 37 -0.59 -5.96 -5.44
CA LEU A 37 -1.73 -5.42 -4.70
C LEU A 37 -1.22 -4.72 -3.44
N GLU A 38 -1.65 -3.49 -3.19
CA GLU A 38 -1.31 -2.74 -1.97
C GLU A 38 -2.52 -2.58 -1.05
N LEU A 39 -2.34 -2.89 0.23
CA LEU A 39 -3.29 -2.64 1.31
C LEU A 39 -2.63 -1.71 2.33
N SER A 40 -3.10 -0.46 2.39
CA SER A 40 -2.49 0.61 3.18
C SER A 40 -3.48 1.11 4.24
N TYR A 41 -3.24 0.76 5.51
CA TYR A 41 -4.08 1.07 6.66
C TYR A 41 -3.51 2.22 7.49
N VAL A 42 -4.27 3.30 7.68
CA VAL A 42 -3.78 4.49 8.40
C VAL A 42 -3.86 4.25 9.91
N LEU A 43 -2.70 4.12 10.57
CA LEU A 43 -2.60 3.89 12.01
C LEU A 43 -2.83 5.19 12.81
N CYS A 44 -2.28 6.30 12.32
CA CYS A 44 -2.50 7.64 12.86
C CYS A 44 -2.22 8.73 11.81
N GLY A 45 -2.65 9.95 12.11
CA GLY A 45 -2.57 11.10 11.21
C GLY A 45 -3.53 10.98 10.02
N GLU A 46 -3.17 11.65 8.93
CA GLU A 46 -3.94 11.68 7.68
C GLU A 46 -3.01 11.60 6.48
N TYR A 47 -3.47 10.88 5.46
CA TYR A 47 -2.81 10.76 4.18
C TYR A 47 -3.74 11.27 3.09
N GLU A 48 -3.17 11.74 2.00
CA GLU A 48 -3.85 11.98 0.76
C GLU A 48 -3.47 10.85 -0.20
N ALA A 49 -4.47 10.08 -0.62
CA ALA A 49 -4.32 9.05 -1.64
C ALA A 49 -4.69 9.66 -2.99
N VAL A 50 -3.75 9.63 -3.93
CA VAL A 50 -3.94 10.11 -5.30
C VAL A 50 -3.63 8.97 -6.25
N THR A 51 -4.58 8.58 -7.09
CA THR A 51 -4.38 7.58 -8.16
C THR A 51 -4.72 8.18 -9.53
N GLU A 52 -4.70 7.38 -10.60
CA GLU A 52 -5.22 7.80 -11.91
C GLU A 52 -6.72 8.11 -11.86
N GLN A 53 -7.46 7.50 -10.93
CA GLN A 53 -8.92 7.52 -10.92
C GLN A 53 -9.48 8.48 -9.87
N PHE A 54 -8.80 8.67 -8.74
CA PHE A 54 -9.32 9.50 -7.65
C PHE A 54 -8.25 10.24 -6.86
N SER A 55 -8.71 11.21 -6.07
CA SER A 55 -7.89 11.90 -5.08
C SER A 55 -8.72 12.21 -3.84
N THR A 56 -8.35 11.64 -2.70
CA THR A 56 -9.08 11.83 -1.46
C THR A 56 -8.17 11.85 -0.24
N ILE A 57 -8.68 12.46 0.84
CA ILE A 57 -8.07 12.35 2.16
C ILE A 57 -8.49 11.00 2.75
N VAL A 58 -7.55 10.37 3.43
CA VAL A 58 -7.69 9.10 4.13
C VAL A 58 -7.32 9.35 5.58
N HIS A 59 -8.26 9.04 6.45
CA HIS A 59 -8.18 9.29 7.88
C HIS A 59 -7.72 8.05 8.63
N LYS A 60 -7.38 8.26 9.92
CA LYS A 60 -7.07 7.18 10.85
C LYS A 60 -8.15 6.09 10.81
N GLU A 61 -7.70 4.84 10.83
CA GLU A 61 -8.49 3.61 10.76
C GLU A 61 -9.20 3.36 9.43
N GLU A 62 -8.93 4.13 8.37
CA GLU A 62 -9.36 3.81 7.02
C GLU A 62 -8.31 2.97 6.28
N LEU A 63 -8.79 2.15 5.34
CA LEU A 63 -7.98 1.26 4.51
C LEU A 63 -7.99 1.76 3.06
N ILE A 64 -6.81 1.88 2.47
CA ILE A 64 -6.62 2.12 1.04
C ILE A 64 -6.29 0.78 0.39
N LEU A 65 -7.04 0.42 -0.64
CA LEU A 65 -6.65 -0.63 -1.57
C LEU A 65 -6.09 0.04 -2.82
N ILE A 66 -4.96 -0.44 -3.32
CA ILE A 66 -4.42 -0.03 -4.62
C ILE A 66 -4.22 -1.25 -5.48
N ALA A 67 -4.90 -1.27 -6.62
CA ALA A 67 -4.85 -2.36 -7.57
C ALA A 67 -3.45 -2.52 -8.19
N PRO A 68 -3.06 -3.75 -8.54
CA PRO A 68 -1.86 -4.01 -9.33
C PRO A 68 -1.74 -3.11 -10.55
N TYR A 69 -0.53 -2.62 -10.80
CA TYR A 69 -0.17 -1.76 -11.94
C TYR A 69 -0.77 -0.36 -11.94
N GLU A 70 -1.56 0.02 -10.92
CA GLU A 70 -2.11 1.36 -10.83
C GLU A 70 -1.08 2.35 -10.30
N MET A 71 -0.93 3.47 -11.02
CA MET A 71 -0.12 4.58 -10.53
C MET A 71 -0.82 5.26 -9.37
N HIS A 72 -0.08 5.48 -8.29
CA HIS A 72 -0.60 6.11 -7.10
C HIS A 72 0.45 6.92 -6.35
N LEU A 73 0.00 7.77 -5.44
CA LEU A 73 0.83 8.55 -4.53
C LEU A 73 0.14 8.60 -3.18
N LEU A 74 0.84 8.16 -2.13
CA LEU A 74 0.42 8.34 -0.74
C LEU A 74 1.22 9.46 -0.09
N ARG A 75 0.58 10.62 0.07
CA ARG A 75 1.21 11.83 0.59
C ARG A 75 0.73 12.12 2.00
N LYS A 76 1.65 12.27 2.95
CA LYS A 76 1.31 12.74 4.30
C LYS A 76 0.90 14.22 4.24
N ARG A 77 -0.19 14.59 4.91
CA ARG A 77 -0.67 15.98 4.91
C ARG A 77 0.17 16.85 5.87
N CYS A 78 0.69 17.98 5.37
CA CYS A 78 1.52 18.90 6.17
C CYS A 78 0.79 19.41 7.43
N GLY A 79 1.51 19.51 8.56
CA GLY A 79 1.02 20.05 9.83
C GLY A 79 0.51 19.00 10.83
N LYS A 80 0.48 17.71 10.45
CA LYS A 80 0.20 16.56 11.33
C LYS A 80 1.43 15.65 11.34
N ASP A 81 2.41 15.98 12.18
CA ASP A 81 3.77 15.41 12.12
C ASP A 81 3.86 13.92 12.55
N ASP A 82 2.77 13.28 12.96
CA ASP A 82 2.77 11.94 13.52
C ASP A 82 2.28 10.84 12.56
N GLY A 83 1.75 11.18 11.38
CA GLY A 83 1.15 10.19 10.49
C GLY A 83 1.98 8.92 10.27
N LYS A 84 1.39 7.76 10.54
CA LYS A 84 1.94 6.41 10.35
C LYS A 84 0.93 5.55 9.59
N ILE A 85 1.41 4.78 8.62
CA ILE A 85 0.62 3.90 7.79
C ILE A 85 1.23 2.50 7.78
N LEU A 86 0.39 1.49 7.90
CA LEU A 86 0.73 0.08 7.74
C LEU A 86 0.43 -0.31 6.29
N THR A 87 1.44 -0.67 5.52
CA THR A 87 1.30 -1.05 4.10
C THR A 87 1.68 -2.51 3.91
N ILE A 88 0.78 -3.29 3.32
CA ILE A 88 1.00 -4.68 2.94
C ILE A 88 1.01 -4.76 1.42
N HIS A 89 2.04 -5.39 0.84
CA HIS A 89 2.04 -5.71 -0.59
C HIS A 89 1.93 -7.21 -0.83
N ILE A 90 1.17 -7.57 -1.85
CA ILE A 90 1.08 -8.94 -2.37
C ILE A 90 1.55 -8.91 -3.82
N ASP A 91 2.76 -9.40 -4.04
CA ASP A 91 3.46 -9.39 -5.31
C ASP A 91 3.13 -10.66 -6.11
N PHE A 92 2.26 -10.53 -7.10
CA PHE A 92 1.81 -11.63 -7.93
C PHE A 92 2.90 -12.16 -8.86
N ASP A 93 3.90 -11.35 -9.21
CA ASP A 93 5.02 -11.78 -10.08
C ASP A 93 5.92 -12.81 -9.39
N ARG A 94 5.81 -12.93 -8.06
CA ARG A 94 6.50 -13.93 -7.25
C ARG A 94 5.70 -15.22 -7.04
N MET A 95 4.51 -15.32 -7.63
CA MET A 95 3.66 -16.50 -7.56
C MET A 95 3.62 -17.22 -8.92
N PRO A 96 3.46 -18.55 -8.95
CA PRO A 96 3.21 -19.26 -10.20
C PRO A 96 1.90 -18.79 -10.85
N GLU A 97 1.90 -18.60 -12.16
CA GLU A 97 0.72 -18.17 -12.94
C GLU A 97 -0.50 -19.08 -12.72
N SER A 98 -0.27 -20.39 -12.50
CA SER A 98 -1.31 -21.37 -12.17
C SER A 98 -2.02 -21.12 -10.84
N MET A 99 -1.44 -20.33 -9.93
CA MET A 99 -2.04 -19.94 -8.66
C MET A 99 -2.77 -18.61 -8.73
N THR A 100 -2.29 -17.68 -9.56
CA THR A 100 -2.81 -16.30 -9.61
C THR A 100 -3.94 -16.15 -10.63
N GLY A 101 -3.91 -16.92 -11.72
CA GLY A 101 -4.81 -16.70 -12.85
C GLY A 101 -4.64 -15.28 -13.43
N GLU A 102 -5.71 -14.76 -14.06
CA GLU A 102 -5.72 -13.41 -14.63
C GLU A 102 -5.93 -12.34 -13.56
N VAL A 103 -4.86 -11.73 -13.07
CA VAL A 103 -4.92 -10.67 -12.03
C VAL A 103 -5.56 -9.36 -12.53
N LYS A 104 -5.41 -9.07 -13.83
CA LYS A 104 -5.82 -7.79 -14.40
C LYS A 104 -7.33 -7.59 -14.27
N GLY A 105 -7.74 -6.47 -13.70
CA GLY A 105 -9.15 -6.15 -13.53
C GLY A 105 -9.85 -6.88 -12.39
N GLN A 106 -9.17 -7.75 -11.63
CA GLN A 106 -9.74 -8.38 -10.44
C GLN A 106 -9.77 -7.48 -9.21
N PHE A 107 -9.02 -6.38 -9.20
CA PHE A 107 -8.91 -5.46 -8.06
C PHE A 107 -9.34 -4.04 -8.45
N TYR A 108 -9.76 -3.25 -7.47
CA TYR A 108 -10.13 -1.86 -7.66
C TYR A 108 -9.52 -0.99 -6.57
N SER A 109 -8.92 0.13 -6.96
CA SER A 109 -8.34 1.06 -6.00
C SER A 109 -9.41 1.91 -5.34
N GLY A 110 -9.39 2.01 -4.02
CA GLY A 110 -10.40 2.77 -3.29
C GLY A 110 -10.06 2.95 -1.83
N VAL A 111 -10.92 3.69 -1.13
CA VAL A 111 -10.82 3.91 0.31
C VAL A 111 -12.01 3.25 0.99
N PHE A 112 -11.72 2.44 1.99
CA PHE A 112 -12.66 1.56 2.68
C PHE A 112 -12.67 1.90 4.15
N ASN A 113 -13.87 2.03 4.72
CA ASN A 113 -14.08 2.26 6.14
C ASN A 113 -15.31 1.50 6.65
N SER A 114 -15.50 1.51 7.96
CA SER A 114 -16.58 0.78 8.64
C SER A 114 -17.98 1.25 8.28
N GLN A 115 -18.15 2.48 7.77
CA GLN A 115 -19.45 3.05 7.43
C GLN A 115 -19.82 2.79 5.97
N LYS A 116 -18.89 3.04 5.05
CA LYS A 116 -19.13 2.95 3.60
C LYS A 116 -19.01 1.55 3.05
N ASN A 117 -18.03 0.77 3.53
CA ASN A 117 -17.70 -0.54 2.96
C ASN A 117 -17.50 -1.61 4.05
N PRO A 118 -18.46 -1.81 4.97
CA PRO A 118 -18.30 -2.73 6.10
C PRO A 118 -17.99 -4.16 5.67
N SER A 119 -18.63 -4.65 4.59
CA SER A 119 -18.47 -6.01 4.07
C SER A 119 -17.05 -6.33 3.59
N VAL A 120 -16.27 -5.31 3.21
CA VAL A 120 -14.88 -5.44 2.75
C VAL A 120 -13.91 -5.05 3.85
N TYR A 121 -14.22 -3.93 4.52
CA TYR A 121 -13.37 -3.34 5.55
C TYR A 121 -13.15 -4.27 6.74
N PHE A 122 -14.21 -4.86 7.31
CA PHE A 122 -14.08 -5.69 8.51
C PHE A 122 -13.32 -7.00 8.26
N PRO A 123 -13.61 -7.77 7.18
CA PRO A 123 -12.80 -8.95 6.85
C PRO A 123 -11.33 -8.64 6.63
N LEU A 124 -11.00 -7.58 5.87
CA LEU A 124 -9.61 -7.17 5.64
C LEU A 124 -8.94 -6.73 6.94
N LYS A 125 -9.57 -5.84 7.73
CA LYS A 125 -9.02 -5.39 9.02
C LYS A 125 -8.73 -6.58 9.95
N ARG A 126 -9.64 -7.55 10.02
CA ARG A 126 -9.45 -8.79 10.79
C ARG A 126 -8.23 -9.57 10.30
N LYS A 127 -8.09 -9.81 8.99
CA LYS A 127 -6.95 -10.57 8.44
C LYS A 127 -5.62 -9.84 8.60
N ILE A 128 -5.61 -8.52 8.46
CA ILE A 128 -4.46 -7.68 8.80
C ILE A 128 -4.09 -7.86 10.28
N GLY A 129 -5.07 -7.82 11.18
CA GLY A 129 -4.84 -8.02 12.62
C GLY A 129 -4.32 -9.43 12.97
N GLU A 130 -4.82 -10.48 12.31
CA GLU A 130 -4.30 -11.85 12.45
C GLU A 130 -2.83 -11.95 12.00
N LEU A 131 -2.50 -11.33 10.85
CA LEU A 131 -1.13 -11.27 10.33
C LEU A 131 -0.20 -10.54 11.30
N VAL A 132 -0.61 -9.35 11.77
CA VAL A 132 0.16 -8.55 12.73
C VAL A 132 0.37 -9.30 14.03
N LYS A 133 -0.68 -9.95 14.57
CA LYS A 133 -0.58 -10.75 15.80
C LYS A 133 0.44 -11.88 15.64
N MET A 134 0.38 -12.61 14.54
CA MET A 134 1.31 -13.71 14.27
C MET A 134 2.77 -13.22 14.23
N LEU A 135 3.01 -12.05 13.62
CA LEU A 135 4.33 -11.41 13.61
C LEU A 135 4.77 -10.95 15.01
N MET A 136 3.85 -10.38 15.81
CA MET A 136 4.11 -9.96 17.20
C MET A 136 4.45 -11.12 18.13
N ASP A 137 3.77 -12.26 17.96
CA ASP A 137 3.99 -13.48 18.75
C ASP A 137 5.26 -14.24 18.32
N GLY A 138 5.99 -13.73 17.31
CA GLY A 138 7.20 -14.37 16.78
C GLY A 138 6.92 -15.69 16.05
N GLN A 139 5.68 -15.95 15.64
CA GLN A 139 5.30 -17.18 14.95
C GLN A 139 5.62 -17.06 13.45
N SER A 140 6.48 -17.92 12.95
CA SER A 140 6.93 -17.94 11.55
C SER A 140 6.37 -19.14 10.77
N ASN A 141 5.09 -19.47 10.95
CA ASN A 141 4.45 -20.55 10.20
C ASN A 141 4.12 -20.10 8.76
N LEU A 142 4.94 -20.53 7.81
CA LEU A 142 4.78 -20.22 6.38
C LEU A 142 3.43 -20.69 5.80
N LEU A 143 2.90 -21.85 6.23
CA LEU A 143 1.60 -22.32 5.74
C LEU A 143 0.48 -21.40 6.23
N ARG A 144 0.55 -20.91 7.48
CA ARG A 144 -0.42 -19.95 8.00
C ARG A 144 -0.31 -18.60 7.30
N LEU A 145 0.91 -18.14 7.01
CA LEU A 145 1.15 -16.94 6.18
C LEU A 145 0.52 -17.07 4.80
N ASN A 146 0.67 -18.22 4.14
CA ASN A 146 0.05 -18.49 2.84
C ASN A 146 -1.47 -18.39 2.90
N VAL A 147 -2.10 -18.96 3.94
CA VAL A 147 -3.54 -18.88 4.16
C VAL A 147 -4.00 -17.44 4.35
N LEU A 148 -3.33 -16.68 5.23
CA LEU A 148 -3.67 -15.27 5.47
C LEU A 148 -3.51 -14.41 4.22
N MET A 149 -2.45 -14.63 3.45
CA MET A 149 -2.23 -13.95 2.18
C MET A 149 -3.35 -14.25 1.19
N ALA A 150 -3.73 -15.53 1.03
CA ALA A 150 -4.83 -15.91 0.15
C ALA A 150 -6.16 -15.28 0.59
N GLU A 151 -6.46 -15.24 1.89
CA GLU A 151 -7.65 -14.58 2.42
C GLU A 151 -7.65 -13.07 2.15
N LEU A 152 -6.51 -12.40 2.34
CA LEU A 152 -6.36 -10.98 2.01
C LEU A 152 -6.62 -10.71 0.52
N VAL A 153 -6.09 -11.55 -0.37
CA VAL A 153 -6.34 -11.47 -1.82
C VAL A 153 -7.84 -11.65 -2.12
N CYS A 154 -8.48 -12.68 -1.57
CA CYS A 154 -9.90 -12.95 -1.80
C CYS A 154 -10.79 -11.79 -1.34
N PHE A 155 -10.59 -11.26 -0.13
CA PHE A 155 -11.38 -10.13 0.37
C PHE A 155 -11.10 -8.80 -0.36
N SER A 156 -9.95 -8.70 -1.03
CA SER A 156 -9.57 -7.54 -1.85
C SER A 156 -10.15 -7.57 -3.26
N ALA A 157 -10.63 -8.73 -3.72
CA ALA A 157 -11.14 -8.90 -5.08
C ALA A 157 -12.45 -8.12 -5.29
N ARG A 158 -12.64 -7.60 -6.52
CA ARG A 158 -13.75 -6.73 -6.96
C ARG A 158 -15.13 -7.30 -6.68
N GLU A 159 -15.29 -8.61 -6.72
CA GLU A 159 -16.57 -9.29 -6.47
C GLU A 159 -17.18 -8.91 -5.11
N ASN A 160 -16.38 -8.40 -4.17
CA ASN A 160 -16.83 -7.99 -2.85
C ASN A 160 -17.14 -6.49 -2.69
N ILE A 161 -16.96 -5.66 -3.73
CA ILE A 161 -16.93 -4.20 -3.61
C ILE A 161 -18.13 -3.54 -4.32
N SER A 162 -18.99 -2.86 -3.54
CA SER A 162 -19.93 -1.86 -4.09
C SER A 162 -19.19 -0.54 -4.24
N LEU A 163 -19.17 0.00 -5.47
CA LEU A 163 -18.35 1.14 -5.85
C LEU A 163 -19.09 2.47 -5.62
N GLU A 164 -18.52 3.34 -4.81
CA GLU A 164 -18.73 4.78 -4.94
C GLU A 164 -17.65 5.33 -5.89
N GLU A 165 -18.06 6.04 -6.94
CA GLU A 165 -17.10 6.80 -7.75
C GLU A 165 -16.49 7.91 -6.88
N LEU A 166 -15.18 7.87 -6.70
CA LEU A 166 -14.44 8.96 -6.05
C LEU A 166 -13.92 9.90 -7.15
N PRO A 167 -14.54 11.07 -7.37
CA PRO A 167 -14.18 11.92 -8.50
C PRO A 167 -12.82 12.60 -8.27
N LEU A 168 -12.13 12.87 -9.38
CA LEU A 168 -11.04 13.85 -9.38
C LEU A 168 -11.61 15.23 -9.06
N GLN A 169 -10.93 15.98 -8.19
CA GLN A 169 -11.49 17.19 -7.59
C GLN A 169 -11.50 18.41 -8.55
N SER A 170 -10.78 18.34 -9.69
CA SER A 170 -10.72 19.42 -10.68
C SER A 170 -10.15 18.97 -12.04
N GLU A 171 -10.47 19.70 -13.11
CA GLU A 171 -9.87 19.56 -14.45
C GLU A 171 -8.33 19.70 -14.41
N TYR A 172 -7.82 20.63 -13.60
CA TYR A 172 -6.37 20.77 -13.39
C TYR A 172 -5.74 19.49 -12.84
N GLN A 173 -6.43 18.80 -11.94
CA GLN A 173 -5.92 17.56 -11.39
C GLN A 173 -5.96 16.42 -12.41
N GLU A 174 -7.01 16.35 -13.22
CA GLU A 174 -7.09 15.38 -14.31
C GLU A 174 -5.97 15.60 -15.35
N ASN A 175 -5.75 16.85 -15.78
CA ASN A 175 -4.67 17.21 -16.70
C ASN A 175 -3.30 16.91 -16.12
N TYR A 176 -3.13 17.10 -14.81
CA TYR A 176 -1.91 16.73 -14.10
C TYR A 176 -1.68 15.21 -14.15
N LEU A 177 -2.70 14.40 -13.86
CA LEU A 177 -2.59 12.93 -13.88
C LEU A 177 -2.32 12.39 -15.28
N LYS A 178 -2.92 12.98 -16.32
CA LYS A 178 -2.58 12.69 -17.73
C LYS A 178 -1.10 12.93 -18.02
N ALA A 179 -0.54 14.04 -17.51
CA ALA A 179 0.89 14.34 -17.65
C ALA A 179 1.77 13.34 -16.89
N ILE A 180 1.39 12.96 -15.66
CA ILE A 180 2.12 11.94 -14.90
C ILE A 180 2.13 10.60 -15.64
N LYS A 181 0.99 10.20 -16.20
CA LYS A 181 0.87 8.95 -16.96
C LYS A 181 1.79 8.90 -18.16
N TYR A 182 1.78 9.97 -18.95
CA TYR A 182 2.70 10.06 -20.09
C TYR A 182 4.17 10.00 -19.66
N ILE A 183 4.53 10.68 -18.55
CA ILE A 183 5.88 10.62 -18.00
C ILE A 183 6.25 9.20 -17.56
N ASP A 184 5.36 8.49 -16.88
CA ASP A 184 5.60 7.12 -16.39
C ASP A 184 5.64 6.06 -17.51
N GLU A 185 5.01 6.33 -18.66
CA GLU A 185 5.11 5.49 -19.85
C GLU A 185 6.42 5.73 -20.62
N HIS A 186 6.94 6.96 -20.63
CA HIS A 186 8.08 7.38 -21.47
C HIS A 186 9.33 7.76 -20.67
N PHE A 187 9.40 7.48 -19.36
CA PHE A 187 10.49 7.99 -18.52
C PHE A 187 11.89 7.53 -18.97
N LYS A 188 12.00 6.39 -19.63
CA LYS A 188 13.29 5.84 -20.11
C LYS A 188 13.85 6.61 -21.30
N GLU A 189 12.99 7.34 -22.02
CA GLU A 189 13.34 8.04 -23.25
C GLU A 189 13.93 9.43 -22.96
N PRO A 190 14.53 10.12 -23.95
CA PRO A 190 14.95 11.53 -23.85
C PRO A 190 13.78 12.51 -23.70
N LEU A 191 12.96 12.35 -22.65
CA LEU A 191 11.72 13.09 -22.42
C LEU A 191 11.98 14.52 -21.92
N THR A 192 11.44 15.50 -22.63
CA THR A 192 11.46 16.93 -22.28
C THR A 192 10.09 17.41 -21.81
N LEU A 193 10.06 18.58 -21.19
CA LEU A 193 8.80 19.21 -20.80
C LEU A 193 7.95 19.62 -22.01
N GLN A 194 8.61 19.91 -23.15
CA GLN A 194 7.93 20.25 -24.40
C GLN A 194 7.17 19.03 -24.94
N ASP A 195 7.78 17.84 -24.91
CA ASP A 195 7.13 16.60 -25.35
C ASP A 195 5.85 16.31 -24.56
N VAL A 196 5.88 16.53 -23.25
CA VAL A 196 4.67 16.39 -22.39
C VAL A 196 3.60 17.40 -22.77
N ALA A 197 3.99 18.63 -23.10
CA ALA A 197 3.06 19.68 -23.49
C ALA A 197 2.41 19.37 -24.85
N ASP A 198 3.22 18.97 -25.82
CA ASP A 198 2.77 18.64 -27.18
C ASP A 198 1.83 17.43 -27.17
N GLN A 199 2.18 16.37 -26.42
CA GLN A 199 1.34 15.18 -26.30
C GLN A 199 -0.06 15.49 -25.75
N LEU A 200 -0.15 16.41 -24.79
CA LEU A 200 -1.42 16.77 -24.17
C LEU A 200 -2.10 17.96 -24.84
N SER A 201 -1.55 18.47 -25.95
CA SER A 201 -2.03 19.70 -26.62
C SER A 201 -2.10 20.91 -25.68
N PHE A 202 -1.15 21.00 -24.74
CA PHE A 202 -1.00 22.10 -23.79
C PHE A 202 0.10 23.06 -24.21
N SER A 203 0.00 24.32 -23.78
CA SER A 203 1.15 25.23 -23.90
C SER A 203 2.25 24.86 -22.89
N LEU A 204 3.53 25.03 -23.27
CA LEU A 204 4.68 24.81 -22.38
C LEU A 204 4.56 25.56 -21.04
N SER A 205 4.06 26.80 -21.09
CA SER A 205 3.84 27.64 -19.91
C SER A 205 2.78 27.05 -18.98
N TYR A 206 1.67 26.55 -19.53
CA TYR A 206 0.64 25.86 -18.76
C TYR A 206 1.19 24.58 -18.13
N THR A 207 1.83 23.71 -18.91
CA THR A 207 2.41 22.44 -18.41
C THR A 207 3.43 22.68 -17.30
N SER A 208 4.31 23.68 -17.45
CA SER A 208 5.27 24.04 -16.41
C SER A 208 4.60 24.47 -15.11
N LYS A 209 3.58 25.35 -15.19
CA LYS A 209 2.83 25.81 -14.01
C LYS A 209 2.04 24.67 -13.38
N LEU A 210 1.41 23.83 -14.19
CA LEU A 210 0.63 22.69 -13.77
C LEU A 210 1.49 21.70 -12.98
N LEU A 211 2.58 21.22 -13.57
CA LEU A 211 3.47 20.26 -12.93
C LEU A 211 4.12 20.86 -11.67
N LYS A 212 4.59 22.12 -11.73
CA LYS A 212 5.18 22.78 -10.56
C LYS A 212 4.19 22.93 -9.40
N LYS A 213 2.91 23.20 -9.69
CA LYS A 213 1.85 23.33 -8.69
C LYS A 213 1.64 22.02 -7.90
N TYR A 214 1.60 20.88 -8.59
CA TYR A 214 1.29 19.59 -7.96
C TYR A 214 2.54 18.82 -7.48
N MET A 215 3.65 18.86 -8.23
CA MET A 215 4.89 18.17 -7.89
C MET A 215 5.72 18.90 -6.82
N GLY A 216 5.60 20.23 -6.73
CA GLY A 216 6.44 21.06 -5.85
C GLY A 216 7.92 21.14 -6.25
N ILE A 217 8.35 20.43 -7.30
CA ILE A 217 9.72 20.37 -7.81
C ILE A 217 9.77 20.59 -9.33
N PRO A 218 10.93 20.97 -9.91
CA PRO A 218 11.08 21.09 -11.36
C PRO A 218 10.89 19.74 -12.08
N PHE A 219 10.34 19.77 -13.30
CA PHE A 219 10.10 18.59 -14.14
C PHE A 219 11.33 17.68 -14.28
N SER A 220 12.49 18.22 -14.62
CA SER A 220 13.73 17.42 -14.80
C SER A 220 14.14 16.68 -13.53
N LYS A 221 13.87 17.29 -12.36
CA LYS A 221 14.10 16.66 -11.06
C LYS A 221 13.09 15.55 -10.79
N TYR A 222 11.81 15.80 -11.08
CA TYR A 222 10.76 14.78 -10.98
C TYR A 222 11.05 13.57 -11.88
N LEU A 223 11.39 13.80 -13.15
CA LEU A 223 11.75 12.74 -14.09
C LEU A 223 12.94 11.92 -13.58
N SER A 224 13.97 12.57 -13.06
CA SER A 224 15.12 11.87 -12.45
C SER A 224 14.68 11.01 -11.26
N TYR A 225 13.70 11.45 -10.48
CA TYR A 225 13.16 10.68 -9.37
C TYR A 225 12.38 9.45 -9.82
N VAL A 226 11.54 9.58 -10.85
CA VAL A 226 10.81 8.45 -11.46
C VAL A 226 11.81 7.39 -11.96
N ARG A 227 12.84 7.82 -12.71
CA ARG A 227 13.91 6.94 -13.22
C ARG A 227 14.63 6.17 -12.11
N VAL A 228 15.08 6.89 -11.09
CA VAL A 228 15.77 6.28 -9.94
C VAL A 228 14.86 5.29 -9.23
N ARG A 229 13.57 5.59 -9.03
CA ARG A 229 12.67 4.64 -8.38
C ARG A 229 12.47 3.38 -9.22
N ALA A 230 12.27 3.52 -10.53
CA ALA A 230 12.10 2.38 -11.43
C ALA A 230 13.32 1.43 -11.43
N SER A 231 14.50 1.92 -11.01
CA SER A 231 15.74 1.12 -10.93
C SER A 231 15.87 0.25 -9.68
N LEU A 232 14.99 0.41 -8.67
CA LEU A 232 15.18 -0.19 -7.35
C LEU A 232 15.30 -1.71 -7.39
N GLU A 233 14.48 -2.36 -8.21
CA GLU A 233 14.49 -3.82 -8.35
C GLU A 233 15.82 -4.32 -8.91
N ALA A 234 16.27 -3.78 -10.05
CA ALA A 234 17.57 -4.09 -10.64
C ALA A 234 18.74 -3.81 -9.68
N LEU A 235 18.66 -2.73 -8.90
CA LEU A 235 19.65 -2.41 -7.87
C LEU A 235 19.75 -3.50 -6.80
N LEU A 236 18.60 -4.03 -6.38
CA LEU A 236 18.48 -5.04 -5.32
C LEU A 236 18.81 -6.46 -5.79
N GLU A 237 18.50 -6.81 -7.04
CA GLU A 237 18.97 -8.06 -7.65
C GLU A 237 20.52 -8.14 -7.62
N GLY A 238 21.17 -7.00 -7.79
CA GLY A 238 22.62 -6.86 -7.61
C GLY A 238 23.45 -7.60 -8.67
N LYS A 239 22.85 -7.92 -9.82
CA LYS A 239 23.52 -8.52 -10.98
C LYS A 239 24.32 -7.48 -11.78
N GLU A 240 23.77 -6.28 -11.92
CA GLU A 240 24.31 -5.22 -12.77
C GLU A 240 25.17 -4.22 -12.01
N GLN A 241 26.06 -3.53 -12.74
CA GLN A 241 26.82 -2.40 -12.21
C GLN A 241 25.94 -1.14 -12.14
N ILE A 242 26.28 -0.20 -11.24
CA ILE A 242 25.50 1.04 -11.07
C ILE A 242 25.43 1.86 -12.36
N GLU A 243 26.50 1.87 -13.17
CA GLU A 243 26.51 2.57 -14.46
C GLU A 243 25.50 1.99 -15.45
N GLN A 244 25.39 0.66 -15.51
CA GLN A 244 24.44 -0.03 -16.38
C GLN A 244 23.00 0.26 -15.96
N ILE A 245 22.70 0.12 -14.67
CA ILE A 245 21.38 0.44 -14.10
C ILE A 245 20.99 1.88 -14.39
N ALA A 246 21.94 2.82 -14.29
CA ALA A 246 21.70 4.22 -14.61
C ALA A 246 21.24 4.37 -16.06
N LEU A 247 21.94 3.76 -17.02
CA LEU A 247 21.56 3.84 -18.44
C LEU A 247 20.20 3.19 -18.72
N GLU A 248 19.93 2.02 -18.16
CA GLU A 248 18.68 1.28 -18.41
C GLU A 248 17.43 1.97 -17.83
N CYS A 249 17.60 2.70 -16.72
CA CYS A 249 16.52 3.53 -16.18
C CYS A 249 16.41 4.91 -16.86
N GLY A 250 17.20 5.19 -17.90
CA GLY A 250 17.17 6.46 -18.65
C GLY A 250 17.96 7.60 -18.01
N MET A 251 18.81 7.35 -17.01
CA MET A 251 19.70 8.37 -16.45
C MET A 251 20.92 8.58 -17.37
N PRO A 252 21.46 9.81 -17.45
CA PRO A 252 22.53 10.12 -18.41
C PRO A 252 23.89 9.47 -18.05
N ASN A 253 24.11 9.11 -16.78
CA ASN A 253 25.30 8.41 -16.28
C ASN A 253 25.12 8.02 -14.81
N GLY A 254 26.01 7.16 -14.30
CA GLY A 254 26.01 6.69 -12.91
C GLY A 254 26.23 7.80 -11.87
N LYS A 255 26.89 8.92 -12.23
CA LYS A 255 27.09 10.06 -11.33
C LYS A 255 25.78 10.80 -11.07
N ALA A 256 25.00 11.08 -12.12
CA ALA A 256 23.67 11.68 -12.02
C ALA A 256 22.72 10.75 -11.24
N TYR A 257 22.74 9.45 -11.55
CA TYR A 257 21.99 8.43 -10.83
C TYR A 257 22.31 8.43 -9.33
N THR A 258 23.59 8.32 -8.96
CA THR A 258 24.03 8.24 -7.56
C THR A 258 23.65 9.49 -6.77
N LYS A 259 23.77 10.67 -7.38
CA LYS A 259 23.36 11.93 -6.77
C LYS A 259 21.86 11.92 -6.47
N THR A 260 21.04 11.63 -7.48
CA THR A 260 19.58 11.61 -7.36
C THR A 260 19.12 10.54 -6.37
N PHE A 261 19.73 9.35 -6.38
CA PHE A 261 19.45 8.27 -5.43
C PHE A 261 19.71 8.71 -3.99
N ARG A 262 20.85 9.35 -3.73
CA ARG A 262 21.17 9.85 -2.39
C ARG A 262 20.24 10.98 -1.97
N GLU A 263 19.78 11.82 -2.89
CA GLU A 263 18.77 12.85 -2.59
C GLU A 263 17.42 12.24 -2.19
N LEU A 264 17.01 11.14 -2.83
CA LEU A 264 15.76 10.44 -2.56
C LEU A 264 15.82 9.56 -1.29
N TYR A 265 16.84 8.72 -1.16
CA TYR A 265 16.93 7.68 -0.13
C TYR A 265 17.93 8.01 0.99
N GLY A 266 18.62 9.15 0.94
CA GLY A 266 19.58 9.58 1.96
C GLY A 266 20.92 8.83 1.98
N ILE A 267 21.01 7.65 1.38
CA ILE A 267 22.21 6.81 1.32
C ILE A 267 22.68 6.55 -0.12
N LEU A 268 23.89 6.01 -0.28
CA LEU A 268 24.44 5.66 -1.58
C LEU A 268 23.78 4.39 -2.15
N PRO A 269 23.61 4.25 -3.48
CA PRO A 269 23.05 3.04 -4.10
C PRO A 269 23.80 1.76 -3.70
N SER A 270 25.13 1.82 -3.62
CA SER A 270 25.97 0.67 -3.21
C SER A 270 25.77 0.29 -1.74
N ALA A 271 25.56 1.28 -0.87
CA ALA A 271 25.23 1.05 0.54
C ALA A 271 23.83 0.45 0.67
N TYR A 272 22.86 0.99 -0.07
CA TYR A 272 21.50 0.45 -0.16
C TYR A 272 21.53 -1.01 -0.64
N ARG A 273 22.18 -1.28 -1.78
CA ARG A 273 22.37 -2.65 -2.29
C ARG A 273 22.98 -3.58 -1.25
N ARG A 274 24.05 -3.18 -0.55
CA ARG A 274 24.70 -4.04 0.46
C ARG A 274 23.78 -4.32 1.65
N GLN A 275 23.12 -3.28 2.18
CA GLN A 275 22.22 -3.39 3.33
C GLN A 275 21.04 -4.31 3.05
N PHE A 276 20.50 -4.28 1.83
CA PHE A 276 19.28 -5.02 1.48
C PHE A 276 19.53 -6.35 0.76
N ARG A 277 20.68 -6.55 0.08
CA ARG A 277 21.05 -7.84 -0.54
C ARG A 277 21.33 -8.95 0.48
N GLN A 278 21.85 -8.60 1.66
CA GLN A 278 22.01 -9.57 2.75
C GLN A 278 20.66 -10.05 3.29
N ASN A 279 19.65 -9.17 3.26
CA ASN A 279 18.31 -9.55 3.67
C ASN A 279 17.62 -10.44 2.63
N LEU A 280 17.98 -10.33 1.33
CA LEU A 280 17.34 -10.95 0.16
C LEU A 280 17.53 -12.47 -0.03
N LYS A 281 18.49 -13.11 0.66
CA LYS A 281 18.79 -14.53 0.47
C LYS A 281 18.12 -15.35 1.57
N TYR A 282 17.18 -16.21 1.19
CA TYR A 282 16.78 -17.32 2.06
C TYR A 282 18.01 -18.21 2.32
N SER A 283 18.53 -18.17 3.54
CA SER A 283 19.56 -19.10 4.00
C SER A 283 18.89 -20.18 4.83
N LYS A 284 19.09 -21.45 4.47
CA LYS A 284 18.71 -22.58 5.34
C LYS A 284 19.47 -22.58 6.67
N ASP A 285 20.60 -21.88 6.73
CA ASP A 285 21.56 -21.91 7.83
C ASP A 285 21.53 -20.66 8.71
N GLU A 286 20.75 -19.62 8.35
CA GLU A 286 20.53 -18.49 9.25
C GLU A 286 19.32 -18.80 10.14
N GLU A 287 19.58 -19.04 11.43
CA GLU A 287 18.55 -19.02 12.47
C GLU A 287 17.66 -17.81 12.21
N GLY A 288 16.40 -18.06 11.84
CA GLY A 288 15.48 -17.03 11.37
C GLY A 288 15.50 -15.85 12.35
N ARG A 289 15.95 -14.68 11.88
CA ARG A 289 15.89 -13.47 12.69
C ARG A 289 14.43 -13.22 13.01
N VAL A 290 14.05 -13.48 14.26
CA VAL A 290 12.71 -13.17 14.77
C VAL A 290 12.53 -11.67 14.62
N MET A 291 11.51 -11.29 13.86
CA MET A 291 11.09 -9.90 13.72
C MET A 291 10.79 -9.34 15.10
N GLN A 292 11.44 -8.23 15.46
CA GLN A 292 11.16 -7.53 16.71
C GLN A 292 10.47 -6.21 16.39
N LEU A 293 9.25 -6.07 16.89
CA LEU A 293 8.58 -4.77 16.95
C LEU A 293 9.04 -4.03 18.20
N ASP A 294 9.31 -2.74 18.07
CA ASP A 294 9.54 -1.87 19.22
C ASP A 294 8.22 -1.56 19.96
N GLU A 295 8.31 -0.97 21.14
CA GLU A 295 7.12 -0.68 21.96
C GLU A 295 6.20 0.39 21.34
N GLU A 296 6.75 1.33 20.55
CA GLU A 296 5.95 2.32 19.82
C GLU A 296 5.09 1.62 18.76
N GLN A 297 5.68 0.70 18.00
CA GLN A 297 5.01 -0.09 16.97
C GLN A 297 3.94 -1.02 17.56
N LYS A 298 4.26 -1.73 18.65
CA LYS A 298 3.27 -2.58 19.33
C LYS A 298 2.07 -1.77 19.81
N SER A 299 2.31 -0.58 20.35
CA SER A 299 1.26 0.35 20.77
C SER A 299 0.42 0.84 19.59
N LEU A 300 1.05 1.21 18.46
CA LEU A 300 0.33 1.62 17.25
C LEU A 300 -0.56 0.51 16.67
N LEU A 301 -0.14 -0.74 16.81
CA LEU A 301 -0.84 -1.91 16.23
C LEU A 301 -1.84 -2.56 17.18
N SER A 302 -1.87 -2.19 18.46
CA SER A 302 -2.66 -2.87 19.49
C SER A 302 -4.14 -2.98 19.12
N HIS A 303 -4.72 -1.90 18.58
CA HIS A 303 -6.13 -1.87 18.16
C HIS A 303 -6.48 -2.86 17.04
N LEU A 304 -5.52 -3.27 16.19
CA LEU A 304 -5.72 -4.32 15.18
C LEU A 304 -5.70 -5.72 15.80
N VAL A 305 -5.00 -5.90 16.92
CA VAL A 305 -4.80 -7.21 17.57
C VAL A 305 -5.81 -7.46 18.70
N GLU A 306 -6.12 -6.44 19.49
CA GLU A 306 -7.01 -6.53 20.65
C GLU A 306 -8.47 -6.75 20.22
N GLY A 307 -8.92 -6.09 19.13
CA GLY A 307 -10.23 -6.32 18.52
C GLY A 307 -10.42 -7.75 17.98
N ASN A 308 -9.33 -8.50 17.79
CA ASN A 308 -9.34 -9.83 17.18
C ASN A 308 -9.29 -10.99 18.18
N ARG A 309 -9.04 -10.75 19.48
CA ARG A 309 -8.74 -11.87 20.39
C ARG A 309 -9.93 -12.81 20.62
N GLN A 310 -11.14 -12.38 20.29
CA GLN A 310 -12.36 -13.17 20.47
C GLN A 310 -13.42 -12.90 19.39
N MET A 311 -13.22 -11.98 18.46
CA MET A 311 -14.27 -11.58 17.51
C MET A 311 -14.48 -12.62 16.39
N VAL A 312 -15.71 -13.11 16.28
CA VAL A 312 -16.15 -14.20 15.40
C VAL A 312 -16.75 -13.63 14.12
N TYR A 313 -17.50 -12.55 14.25
CA TYR A 313 -18.18 -11.86 13.16
C TYR A 313 -18.26 -10.37 13.46
N GLU A 314 -18.08 -9.53 12.45
CA GLU A 314 -18.33 -8.10 12.56
C GLU A 314 -18.78 -7.57 11.20
N ASP A 315 -19.89 -6.83 11.21
CA ASP A 315 -20.29 -5.94 10.13
C ASP A 315 -20.76 -4.57 10.69
N ALA A 316 -21.36 -3.73 9.85
CA ALA A 316 -21.88 -2.43 10.26
C ALA A 316 -22.97 -2.51 11.35
N LYS A 317 -23.73 -3.61 11.40
CA LYS A 317 -24.94 -3.76 12.21
C LYS A 317 -24.73 -4.69 13.42
N LEU A 318 -23.78 -5.61 13.35
CA LEU A 318 -23.60 -6.68 14.32
C LEU A 318 -22.13 -6.93 14.65
N VAL A 319 -21.83 -7.23 15.91
CA VAL A 319 -20.56 -7.82 16.34
C VAL A 319 -20.85 -9.07 17.14
N ILE A 320 -20.18 -10.17 16.80
CA ILE A 320 -20.17 -11.40 17.59
C ILE A 320 -18.74 -11.65 18.05
N TRP A 321 -18.53 -11.88 19.34
CA TRP A 321 -17.25 -12.27 19.90
C TRP A 321 -17.41 -13.43 20.88
N LYS A 322 -16.35 -14.16 21.16
CA LYS A 322 -16.32 -15.32 22.04
C LYS A 322 -15.64 -14.97 23.36
N GLU A 323 -16.40 -14.64 24.39
CA GLU A 323 -15.86 -14.41 25.73
C GLU A 323 -15.85 -15.70 26.54
N GLN A 324 -14.66 -16.23 26.84
CA GLN A 324 -14.47 -17.54 27.47
C GLN A 324 -15.10 -18.69 26.66
N GLU A 325 -16.12 -19.38 27.20
CA GLU A 325 -16.88 -20.44 26.51
C GLU A 325 -18.20 -19.94 25.88
N LYS A 326 -18.46 -18.62 25.90
CA LYS A 326 -19.73 -18.03 25.43
C LYS A 326 -19.50 -17.18 24.18
N PHE A 327 -20.46 -17.23 23.25
CA PHE A 327 -20.56 -16.25 22.18
C PHE A 327 -21.42 -15.08 22.67
N CYS A 328 -20.81 -13.91 22.72
CA CYS A 328 -21.42 -12.62 23.01
C CYS A 328 -21.73 -11.91 21.69
N CYS A 329 -22.81 -11.13 21.67
CA CYS A 329 -23.31 -10.45 20.49
C CYS A 329 -23.76 -9.05 20.87
N GLN A 330 -23.36 -8.04 20.09
CA GLN A 330 -23.79 -6.66 20.23
C GLN A 330 -24.35 -6.18 18.90
N ILE A 331 -25.58 -5.68 18.97
CA ILE A 331 -26.27 -5.07 17.84
C ILE A 331 -25.97 -3.57 17.90
N LYS A 332 -25.37 -3.03 16.83
CA LYS A 332 -24.89 -1.65 16.73
C LYS A 332 -25.99 -0.65 16.35
N GLU A 333 -27.08 -1.11 15.72
CA GLU A 333 -28.27 -0.30 15.36
C GLU A 333 -29.55 -0.95 15.93
N MET A 334 -30.54 -0.16 16.38
CA MET A 334 -31.78 -0.74 16.91
C MET A 334 -32.57 -1.43 15.79
N TRP A 335 -32.60 -2.76 15.82
CA TRP A 335 -33.48 -3.58 14.98
C TRP A 335 -34.87 -3.67 15.62
N SER A 336 -35.92 -3.69 14.79
CA SER A 336 -37.32 -3.77 15.23
C SER A 336 -37.64 -5.10 15.92
N ASP A 337 -37.03 -6.23 15.50
CA ASP A 337 -37.31 -7.54 16.09
C ASP A 337 -36.07 -8.46 16.16
N VAL A 338 -35.52 -8.62 17.37
CA VAL A 338 -34.49 -9.61 17.69
C VAL A 338 -35.11 -10.69 18.56
N THR A 339 -35.20 -11.92 18.07
CA THR A 339 -35.66 -13.05 18.88
C THR A 339 -34.51 -14.03 19.14
N VAL A 340 -34.27 -14.30 20.43
CA VAL A 340 -33.38 -15.37 20.88
C VAL A 340 -34.24 -16.59 21.15
N ALA A 341 -34.17 -17.60 20.30
CA ALA A 341 -34.90 -18.84 20.49
C ALA A 341 -34.38 -19.60 21.72
N ALA A 342 -35.25 -20.39 22.37
CA ALA A 342 -34.95 -21.11 23.61
C ALA A 342 -33.80 -22.14 23.49
N ASN A 343 -33.40 -22.50 22.26
CA ASN A 343 -32.24 -23.35 21.96
C ASN A 343 -30.93 -22.56 21.78
N GLY A 344 -30.92 -21.25 22.05
CA GLY A 344 -29.75 -20.38 21.88
C GLY A 344 -29.50 -19.94 20.43
N LYS A 345 -30.40 -20.22 19.50
CA LYS A 345 -30.33 -19.73 18.12
C LYS A 345 -30.79 -18.27 18.10
N ILE A 346 -29.94 -17.37 17.57
CA ILE A 346 -30.30 -15.98 17.32
C ILE A 346 -30.81 -15.92 15.87
N GLU A 347 -32.08 -15.59 15.69
CA GLU A 347 -32.69 -15.38 14.37
C GLU A 347 -32.93 -13.87 14.21
N VAL A 348 -32.37 -13.31 13.13
CA VAL A 348 -32.50 -11.90 12.79
C VAL A 348 -33.35 -11.82 11.53
N PHE A 349 -34.50 -11.18 11.64
CA PHE A 349 -35.41 -10.97 10.50
C PHE A 349 -35.10 -9.63 9.84
N PHE A 350 -34.97 -9.64 8.52
CA PHE A 350 -34.78 -8.45 7.71
C PHE A 350 -36.15 -8.05 7.15
N GLU A 351 -36.65 -6.87 7.50
CA GLU A 351 -37.65 -6.21 6.64
C GLU A 351 -36.86 -5.41 5.58
N GLU A 352 -36.90 -5.86 4.33
CA GLU A 352 -36.53 -4.99 3.21
C GLU A 352 -37.57 -3.87 3.15
N THR A 353 -37.15 -2.64 3.44
CA THR A 353 -37.94 -1.43 3.16
C THR A 353 -37.54 -0.82 1.82
#